data_AF-A0A1X2FH48-F1
#
_entry.id   AF-A0A1X2FH48-F1
#
_cell.length_a   1.000
_cell.length_b   1.000
_cell.length_c   1.000
_cell.angle_alpha   90.00
_cell.angle_beta   90.00
_cell.angle_gamma   90.00
#
_symmetry.space_group_name_H-M   'P 1'
#
loop_
_entity.id
_entity.type
_entity.pdbx_description
1 polymer ?
#
loop_
_entity_poly.entity_id
_entity_poly.type
_entity_poly.pdbx_seq_one_letter_code
_entity_poly.pdbx_strand_id
1 'polypeptide(L)'
;MSVTAFQDLPLADRDREWDGDAADKRVRKWADAQDEPNEKYRDAHVWYDRDRKDNFTAYKLLIADVVNGKLEAVPRGVMAAGGIMDGARGGIDLPKDDIERVKSHLAKYYKKMGEAAPWERD
;
A
#
# COMPACT_ATOMS: atom_id res chain seq x y z
N MET A 1 -11.05 -6.02 11.09
CA MET A 1 -9.84 -6.43 10.34
C MET A 1 -9.26 -5.18 9.71
N SER A 2 -7.98 -4.92 9.96
CA SER A 2 -7.29 -3.66 9.61
C SER A 2 -6.37 -3.80 8.39
N VAL A 3 -6.09 -5.04 7.98
CA VAL A 3 -5.36 -5.35 6.74
C VAL A 3 -6.37 -5.40 5.59
N THR A 4 -6.05 -4.76 4.48
CA THR A 4 -6.91 -4.78 3.30
C THR A 4 -6.85 -6.15 2.63
N ALA A 5 -7.96 -6.57 2.03
CA ALA A 5 -7.96 -7.79 1.23
C ALA A 5 -7.00 -7.61 0.05
N PHE A 6 -6.26 -8.65 -0.30
CA PHE A 6 -5.38 -8.62 -1.46
C PHE A 6 -6.21 -8.42 -2.74
N GLN A 7 -6.11 -7.23 -3.33
CA GLN A 7 -6.89 -6.82 -4.50
C GLN A 7 -6.31 -7.34 -5.82
N ASP A 8 -5.13 -7.98 -5.78
CA ASP A 8 -4.39 -8.43 -6.97
C ASP A 8 -4.25 -7.34 -8.05
N LEU A 9 -3.99 -6.10 -7.63
CA LEU A 9 -3.90 -4.96 -8.54
C LEU A 9 -2.89 -5.24 -9.66
N PRO A 10 -3.17 -4.84 -10.91
CA PRO A 10 -2.17 -4.90 -11.97
C PRO A 10 -0.92 -4.11 -11.56
N LEU A 11 0.24 -4.55 -12.01
CA LEU A 11 1.48 -3.82 -11.77
C LEU A 11 1.60 -2.69 -12.78
N ALA A 12 1.93 -1.50 -12.29
CA ALA A 12 2.40 -0.43 -13.14
C ALA A 12 3.79 -0.76 -13.71
N ASP A 13 4.24 0.04 -14.68
CA ASP A 13 5.59 -0.03 -15.22
C ASP A 13 6.64 -0.01 -14.09
N ARG A 14 7.63 -0.91 -14.19
CA ARG A 14 8.70 -1.06 -13.20
C ARG A 14 9.59 0.16 -13.10
N ASP A 15 9.80 0.87 -14.21
CA ASP A 15 10.65 2.06 -14.24
C ASP A 15 9.91 3.33 -13.82
N ARG A 16 8.59 3.24 -13.58
CA ARG A 16 7.77 4.37 -13.11
C ARG A 16 8.35 4.96 -11.83
N GLU A 17 8.46 6.29 -11.81
CA GLU A 17 8.85 7.03 -10.62
C GLU A 17 7.79 6.92 -9.52
N TRP A 18 8.23 7.00 -8.26
CA TRP A 18 7.35 6.93 -7.11
C TRP A 18 7.39 8.21 -6.31
N ASP A 19 6.24 8.86 -6.24
CA ASP A 19 5.94 9.98 -5.36
C ASP A 19 4.64 9.65 -4.64
N GLY A 20 4.78 9.26 -3.36
CA GLY A 20 3.65 8.86 -2.53
C GLY A 20 2.66 10.00 -2.27
N ASP A 21 3.12 11.24 -2.15
CA ASP A 21 2.25 12.40 -1.88
C ASP A 21 1.46 12.76 -3.15
N ALA A 22 2.08 12.65 -4.32
CA ALA A 22 1.38 12.86 -5.58
C ALA A 22 0.42 11.70 -5.89
N ALA A 23 0.79 10.46 -5.58
CA ALA A 23 -0.06 9.29 -5.72
C ALA A 23 -1.30 9.38 -4.81
N ASP A 24 -1.13 9.76 -3.54
CA ASP A 24 -2.23 9.97 -2.58
C ASP A 24 -3.29 10.93 -3.12
N LYS A 25 -2.86 12.09 -3.63
CA LYS A 25 -3.77 13.09 -4.24
C LYS A 25 -4.54 12.52 -5.44
N ARG A 26 -3.87 11.75 -6.31
CA ARG A 26 -4.51 11.12 -7.47
C ARG A 26 -5.50 10.04 -7.05
N VAL A 27 -5.14 9.20 -6.10
CA VAL A 27 -5.99 8.15 -5.54
C VAL A 27 -7.23 8.74 -4.89
N ARG A 28 -7.11 9.80 -4.07
CA ARG A 28 -8.26 10.51 -3.49
C ARG A 28 -9.23 10.99 -4.55
N LYS A 29 -8.72 11.63 -5.60
CA LYS A 29 -9.55 12.13 -6.70
C LYS A 29 -10.25 10.99 -7.46
N TRP A 30 -9.53 9.91 -7.75
CA TRP A 30 -10.08 8.73 -8.45
C TRP A 30 -11.12 7.97 -7.60
N ALA A 31 -10.86 7.89 -6.30
CA ALA A 31 -11.74 7.25 -5.33
C ALA A 31 -12.98 8.09 -5.00
N ASP A 32 -13.01 9.37 -5.39
CA ASP A 32 -13.98 10.36 -4.88
C ASP A 32 -13.95 10.45 -3.34
N ALA A 33 -12.74 10.46 -2.79
CA ALA A 33 -12.43 10.49 -1.36
C ALA A 33 -11.69 11.80 -1.00
N GLN A 34 -12.35 12.94 -1.25
CA GLN A 34 -11.76 14.26 -0.99
C GLN A 34 -12.00 14.71 0.45
N ASP A 35 -13.21 14.48 0.98
CA ASP A 35 -13.59 14.89 2.33
C ASP A 35 -13.21 13.83 3.36
N GLU A 36 -13.46 12.55 3.05
CA GLU A 36 -13.16 11.41 3.92
C GLU A 36 -12.69 10.19 3.13
N PRO A 37 -11.90 9.28 3.75
CA PRO A 37 -11.53 8.02 3.14
C PRO A 37 -12.76 7.13 2.87
N ASN A 38 -12.72 6.40 1.76
CA ASN A 38 -13.74 5.41 1.43
C ASN A 38 -13.10 4.08 1.02
N GLU A 39 -13.92 3.12 0.60
CA GLU A 39 -13.45 1.78 0.25
C GLU A 39 -12.49 1.78 -0.95
N LYS A 40 -12.68 2.65 -1.94
CA LYS A 40 -11.76 2.76 -3.08
C LYS A 40 -10.41 3.31 -2.66
N TYR A 41 -10.38 4.30 -1.77
CA TYR A 41 -9.14 4.82 -1.21
C TYR A 41 -8.40 3.77 -0.36
N ARG A 42 -9.16 2.96 0.40
CA ARG A 42 -8.65 1.83 1.18
C ARG A 42 -7.87 0.85 0.30
N ASP A 43 -8.36 0.54 -0.89
CA ASP A 43 -7.77 -0.46 -1.78
C ASP A 43 -6.36 -0.09 -2.31
N ALA A 44 -5.97 1.18 -2.21
CA ALA A 44 -4.61 1.64 -2.54
C ALA A 44 -3.57 1.39 -1.43
N HIS A 45 -4.04 1.03 -0.23
CA HIS A 45 -3.25 0.89 0.99
C HIS A 45 -3.25 -0.56 1.46
N VAL A 46 -2.16 -0.99 2.10
CA VAL A 46 -2.05 -2.36 2.64
C VAL A 46 -2.69 -2.48 4.03
N TRP A 47 -2.71 -1.38 4.79
CA TRP A 47 -3.24 -1.37 6.15
C TRP A 47 -4.02 -0.10 6.44
N TYR A 48 -5.07 -0.20 7.26
CA TYR A 48 -5.81 0.93 7.79
C TYR A 48 -6.33 0.69 9.22
N ASP A 49 -6.41 1.75 10.01
CA ASP A 49 -7.04 1.70 11.34
C ASP A 49 -8.56 1.76 11.23
N ARG A 50 -9.24 0.63 11.45
CA ARG A 50 -10.70 0.52 11.37
C ARG A 50 -11.45 1.43 12.33
N ASP A 51 -10.84 1.78 13.47
CA ASP A 51 -11.48 2.59 14.50
C ASP A 51 -11.33 4.10 14.18
N ARG A 52 -10.52 4.43 13.16
CA ARG A 52 -10.33 5.79 12.62
C ARG A 52 -10.49 5.82 11.09
N LYS A 53 -11.45 5.05 10.57
CA LYS A 53 -11.68 4.88 9.12
C LYS A 53 -12.03 6.18 8.37
N ASP A 54 -12.48 7.20 9.09
CA ASP A 54 -12.80 8.55 8.60
C ASP A 54 -11.56 9.47 8.53
N ASN A 55 -10.40 9.00 8.98
CA ASN A 55 -9.16 9.77 9.01
C ASN A 55 -8.15 9.25 7.98
N PHE A 56 -7.73 10.08 7.04
CA PHE A 56 -6.73 9.68 6.03
C PHE A 56 -5.41 9.17 6.63
N THR A 57 -4.99 9.69 7.78
CA THR A 57 -3.75 9.26 8.45
C THR A 57 -3.86 7.85 9.06
N ALA A 58 -5.08 7.31 9.15
CA ALA A 58 -5.31 5.92 9.55
C ALA A 58 -4.88 4.92 8.48
N TYR A 59 -4.69 5.35 7.23
CA TYR A 59 -4.34 4.49 6.10
C TYR A 59 -2.84 4.55 5.88
N LYS A 60 -2.18 3.39 5.92
CA LYS A 60 -0.72 3.28 5.87
C LYS A 60 -0.30 2.36 4.73
N LEU A 61 0.96 2.53 4.32
CA LEU A 61 1.57 1.74 3.25
C LEU A 61 0.79 1.88 1.94
N LEU A 62 0.71 3.10 1.42
CA LEU A 62 0.25 3.36 0.06
C LEU A 62 1.19 2.66 -0.91
N ILE A 63 0.65 1.79 -1.75
CA ILE A 63 1.42 1.02 -2.75
C ILE A 63 0.94 1.25 -4.18
N ALA A 64 -0.20 1.91 -4.35
CA ALA A 64 -0.85 2.06 -5.64
C ALA A 64 -0.97 3.52 -6.07
N ASP A 65 -1.05 3.72 -7.37
CA ASP A 65 -1.29 5.00 -8.02
C ASP A 65 -2.32 4.82 -9.14
N VAL A 66 -2.88 5.93 -9.62
CA VAL A 66 -3.82 5.96 -10.73
C VAL A 66 -3.03 6.10 -12.04
N VAL A 67 -2.99 5.03 -12.82
CA VAL A 67 -2.34 4.95 -14.14
C VAL A 67 -3.41 4.70 -15.18
N ASN A 68 -3.51 5.57 -16.20
CA ASN A 68 -4.52 5.45 -17.26
C ASN A 68 -5.96 5.26 -16.74
N GLY A 69 -6.30 5.93 -15.63
CA GLY A 69 -7.63 5.88 -15.00
C GLY A 69 -7.91 4.62 -14.17
N LYS A 70 -6.92 3.75 -13.98
CA LYS A 70 -7.04 2.52 -13.18
C LYS A 70 -6.06 2.56 -12.01
N LEU A 71 -6.45 1.90 -10.92
CA LEU A 71 -5.57 1.72 -9.77
C LEU A 71 -4.59 0.59 -10.07
N GLU A 72 -3.30 0.89 -10.03
CA GLU A 72 -2.22 -0.06 -10.29
C GLU A 72 -1.23 -0.04 -9.13
N ALA A 73 -0.76 -1.21 -8.69
CA ALA A 73 0.30 -1.30 -7.70
C ALA A 73 1.63 -0.86 -8.36
N VAL A 74 2.28 0.14 -7.79
CA VAL A 74 3.53 0.68 -8.32
C VAL A 74 4.71 -0.06 -7.69
N PRO A 75 5.59 -0.70 -8.48
CA PRO A 75 6.70 -1.50 -7.94
C PRO A 75 7.54 -0.79 -6.88
N ARG A 76 7.93 0.46 -7.13
CA ARG A 76 8.69 1.28 -6.17
C ARG A 76 7.88 1.61 -4.90
N GLY A 77 6.56 1.73 -4.98
CA GLY A 77 5.68 1.91 -3.83
C GLY A 77 5.60 0.65 -2.96
N VAL A 78 5.48 -0.52 -3.60
CA VAL A 78 5.55 -1.83 -2.91
C VAL A 78 6.90 -1.99 -2.21
N MET A 79 8.00 -1.65 -2.88
CA MET A 79 9.35 -1.70 -2.29
C MET A 79 9.52 -0.74 -1.12
N ALA A 80 8.98 0.48 -1.22
CA ALA A 80 9.01 1.44 -0.12
C ALA A 80 8.22 0.93 1.10
N ALA A 81 7.03 0.35 0.88
CA ALA A 81 6.24 -0.27 1.93
C ALA A 81 6.96 -1.48 2.56
N GLY A 82 7.58 -2.34 1.75
CA GLY A 82 8.37 -3.47 2.23
C GLY A 82 9.57 -3.04 3.05
N GLY A 83 10.29 -1.99 2.61
CA GLY A 83 11.39 -1.41 3.38
C GLY A 83 10.94 -0.87 4.74
N ILE A 84 9.80 -0.19 4.81
CA ILE A 84 9.23 0.27 6.09
C ILE A 84 8.91 -0.92 7.01
N MET A 85 8.33 -1.99 6.47
CA MET A 85 8.08 -3.22 7.24
C MET A 85 9.37 -3.92 7.69
N ASP A 86 10.48 -3.65 7.02
CA ASP A 86 11.83 -4.13 7.33
C ASP A 86 12.64 -3.13 8.19
N GLY A 87 12.00 -2.08 8.70
CA GLY A 87 12.62 -1.11 9.63
C GLY A 87 13.21 0.14 8.99
N ALA A 88 13.08 0.32 7.67
CA ALA A 88 13.42 1.59 7.02
C ALA A 88 12.59 2.73 7.64
N ARG A 89 13.20 3.93 7.74
CA ARG A 89 12.58 5.13 8.34
C ARG A 89 12.11 4.93 9.80
N GLY A 90 12.72 3.99 10.53
CA GLY A 90 12.33 3.69 11.91
C GLY A 90 11.15 2.72 12.04
N GLY A 91 10.71 2.13 10.93
CA GLY A 91 9.61 1.17 10.90
C GLY A 91 8.23 1.81 10.92
N ILE A 92 7.24 1.00 11.30
CA ILE A 92 5.83 1.40 11.35
C ILE A 92 5.19 0.83 12.61
N ASP A 93 4.38 1.66 13.28
CA ASP A 93 3.58 1.24 14.41
C ASP A 93 2.29 0.55 13.93
N LEU A 94 2.23 -0.77 14.11
CA LEU A 94 1.11 -1.64 13.78
C LEU A 94 0.86 -2.64 14.92
N PRO A 95 -0.39 -3.09 15.14
CA PRO A 95 -0.67 -4.22 16.02
C PRO A 95 0.13 -5.46 15.60
N LYS A 96 0.70 -6.19 16.57
CA LYS A 96 1.54 -7.37 16.29
C LYS A 96 0.84 -8.41 15.41
N ASP A 97 -0.46 -8.61 15.63
CA ASP A 97 -1.28 -9.57 14.89
C ASP A 97 -1.50 -9.18 13.41
N ASP A 98 -1.29 -7.91 13.06
CA ASP A 98 -1.39 -7.42 11.68
C ASP A 98 -0.06 -7.46 10.94
N ILE A 99 1.10 -7.47 11.63
CA ILE A 99 2.43 -7.42 11.01
C ILE A 99 2.61 -8.57 10.00
N GLU A 100 2.37 -9.81 10.43
CA GLU A 100 2.53 -10.99 9.58
C GLU A 100 1.56 -10.99 8.39
N ARG A 101 0.36 -10.42 8.57
CA ARG A 101 -0.62 -10.28 7.50
C ARG A 101 -0.22 -9.22 6.48
N VAL A 102 0.32 -8.08 6.93
CA VAL A 102 0.87 -7.03 6.06
C VAL A 102 2.07 -7.55 5.28
N LYS A 103 3.00 -8.25 5.94
CA LYS A 103 4.13 -8.92 5.29
C LYS A 103 3.63 -9.91 4.24
N SER A 104 2.69 -10.79 4.60
CA SER A 104 2.10 -11.74 3.65
C SER A 104 1.40 -11.06 2.46
N HIS A 105 0.76 -9.91 2.67
CA HIS A 105 0.13 -9.12 1.61
C HIS A 105 1.21 -8.56 0.66
N LEU A 106 2.23 -7.89 1.19
CA LEU A 106 3.32 -7.33 0.39
C LEU A 106 4.11 -8.42 -0.35
N ALA A 107 4.37 -9.57 0.28
CA ALA A 107 5.08 -10.69 -0.33
C ALA A 107 4.41 -11.18 -1.62
N LYS A 108 3.06 -11.14 -1.70
CA LYS A 108 2.33 -11.46 -2.93
C LYS A 108 2.66 -10.48 -4.06
N TYR A 109 2.79 -9.18 -3.76
CA TYR A 109 3.20 -8.18 -4.75
C TYR A 109 4.69 -8.32 -5.12
N TYR A 110 5.58 -8.59 -4.15
CA TYR A 110 6.99 -8.93 -4.45
C TYR A 110 7.08 -10.10 -5.43
N LYS A 111 6.35 -11.19 -5.15
CA LYS A 111 6.28 -12.34 -6.06
C LYS A 111 5.73 -11.96 -7.43
N LYS A 112 4.70 -11.11 -7.51
CA LYS A 112 4.13 -10.61 -8.77
C LYS A 112 5.16 -9.81 -9.59
N MET A 113 6.08 -9.10 -8.91
CA MET A 113 7.20 -8.40 -9.52
C MET A 113 8.39 -9.31 -9.89
N GLY A 114 8.35 -10.60 -9.53
CA GLY A 114 9.47 -11.53 -9.69
C GLY A 114 10.58 -11.33 -8.65
N GLU A 115 10.27 -10.78 -7.48
CA GLU A 115 11.21 -10.47 -6.41
C GLU A 115 10.87 -11.20 -5.10
N ALA A 116 11.88 -11.32 -4.22
CA ALA A 116 11.69 -11.80 -2.85
C ALA A 116 11.49 -10.62 -1.91
N ALA A 117 10.55 -10.74 -0.96
CA ALA A 117 10.37 -9.72 0.04
C ALA A 117 11.59 -9.65 1.00
N PRO A 118 11.86 -8.51 1.66
CA PRO A 118 13.03 -8.34 2.52
C PRO A 118 13.18 -9.43 3.59
N TRP A 119 12.07 -9.81 4.23
CA TRP A 119 12.02 -10.83 5.30
C TRP A 119 12.02 -12.28 4.79
N GLU A 120 12.06 -12.52 3.48
CA GLU A 120 12.16 -13.86 2.87
C GLU A 120 13.58 -14.16 2.37
N ARG A 121 14.52 -13.23 2.56
CA ARG A 121 15.90 -13.31 2.06
C ARG A 121 16.87 -14.00 3.04
N ASP A 122 16.35 -14.53 4.13
CA ASP A 122 17.09 -15.29 5.16
C ASP A 122 16.97 -16.80 4.97
#